data_AF-A0A259TEH0-F1
#
_entry.id   AF-A0A259TEH0-F1
#
_cell.length_a   1.000
_cell.length_b   1.000
_cell.length_c   1.000
_cell.angle_alpha   90.00
_cell.angle_beta   90.00
_cell.angle_gamma   90.00
#
_symmetry.space_group_name_H-M   'P 1'
#
loop_
_entity.id
_entity.type
_entity.pdbx_description
1 polymer ?
#
loop_
_entity_poly.entity_id
_entity_poly.type
_entity_poly.pdbx_seq_one_letter_code
_entity_poly.pdbx_strand_id
1 'polypeptide(L)'
;MNKWIAILICFLLFSAGCSTTHSVDTDSTKELTKDLKDLFPSIERVQFTFTRPNLFCRIDMSKKPSKEELESIRKEIEKFSTIDNLNKIARSVKWGLEISNIYLDINTDKDKKTIEHAYYARYFKTSDASDHSETNIEGYRIWYKRTEK
;
A
#
# COMPACT_ATOMS: atom_id res chain seq x y z
N MET A 1 10.51 -19.67 -41.87
CA MET A 1 10.04 -19.30 -40.52
C MET A 1 8.61 -18.79 -40.67
N ASN A 2 7.61 -19.54 -40.19
CA ASN A 2 6.20 -19.27 -40.51
C ASN A 2 5.78 -17.92 -39.94
N LYS A 3 5.20 -17.03 -40.77
CA LYS A 3 4.68 -15.71 -40.35
C LYS A 3 3.71 -15.82 -39.15
N TRP A 4 3.04 -16.96 -39.02
CA TRP A 4 2.18 -17.32 -37.90
C TRP A 4 2.92 -17.47 -36.56
N ILE A 5 4.16 -17.98 -36.56
CA ILE A 5 4.98 -18.11 -35.34
C ILE A 5 5.41 -16.73 -34.85
N ALA A 6 5.74 -15.80 -35.75
CA ALA A 6 6.08 -14.43 -35.40
C ALA A 6 4.89 -13.67 -34.77
N ILE A 7 3.67 -13.87 -35.29
CA ILE A 7 2.44 -13.28 -34.75
C ILE A 7 2.12 -13.86 -33.36
N LEU A 8 2.30 -15.17 -33.16
CA LEU A 8 2.07 -15.83 -31.87
C LEU A 8 3.05 -15.35 -30.78
N ILE A 9 4.32 -15.15 -31.15
CA ILE A 9 5.36 -14.61 -30.26
C ILE A 9 5.07 -13.14 -29.92
N CYS A 10 4.63 -12.33 -30.87
CA CYS A 10 4.22 -10.94 -30.60
C CYS A 10 3.03 -10.88 -29.63
N PHE A 11 2.03 -11.75 -29.76
CA PHE A 11 0.87 -11.80 -28.85
C PHE A 11 1.25 -12.24 -27.43
N LEU A 12 2.18 -13.19 -27.30
CA LEU A 12 2.73 -13.63 -26.01
C LEU A 12 3.54 -12.52 -25.32
N LEU A 13 4.28 -11.70 -26.07
CA LEU A 13 5.06 -10.58 -25.52
C LEU A 13 4.19 -9.42 -25.02
N PHE A 14 2.95 -9.26 -25.52
CA PHE A 14 1.99 -8.29 -24.97
C PHE A 14 1.37 -8.72 -23.62
N SER A 15 1.54 -9.99 -23.23
CA SER A 15 1.13 -10.48 -21.91
C SER A 15 2.18 -10.25 -20.82
N ALA A 16 3.28 -9.57 -21.13
CA ALA A 16 4.18 -9.00 -20.14
C ALA A 16 3.39 -7.98 -19.30
N GLY A 17 2.75 -8.48 -18.25
CA GLY A 17 1.77 -7.75 -17.46
C GLY A 17 2.39 -6.49 -16.88
N CYS A 18 1.94 -5.34 -17.36
CA CYS A 18 2.02 -4.12 -16.57
C CYS A 18 1.48 -4.46 -15.17
N SER A 19 2.25 -4.18 -14.11
CA SER A 19 1.79 -4.45 -12.75
C SER A 19 0.46 -3.70 -12.54
N THR A 20 -0.65 -4.45 -12.51
CA THR A 20 -1.98 -3.88 -12.46
C THR A 20 -2.24 -3.33 -11.07
N THR A 21 -2.74 -2.11 -11.01
CA THR A 21 -3.14 -1.48 -9.74
C THR A 21 -4.63 -1.73 -9.51
N HIS A 22 -4.97 -2.28 -8.36
CA HIS A 22 -6.34 -2.59 -7.96
C HIS A 22 -6.76 -1.66 -6.82
N SER A 23 -7.98 -1.12 -6.86
CA SER A 23 -8.55 -0.50 -5.67
C SER A 23 -8.92 -1.59 -4.66
N VAL A 24 -8.64 -1.33 -3.38
CA VAL A 24 -8.95 -2.25 -2.27
C VAL A 24 -10.11 -1.67 -1.48
N ASP A 25 -11.18 -2.44 -1.35
CA ASP A 25 -12.41 -2.01 -0.66
C ASP A 25 -12.95 -3.15 0.21
N THR A 26 -12.21 -3.51 1.26
CA THR A 26 -12.63 -4.48 2.28
C THR A 26 -13.41 -3.78 3.40
N ASP A 27 -14.13 -4.56 4.20
CA ASP A 27 -14.83 -4.03 5.38
C ASP A 27 -13.85 -3.31 6.33
N SER A 28 -12.65 -3.87 6.53
CA SER A 28 -11.62 -3.24 7.36
C SER A 28 -11.10 -1.92 6.79
N THR A 29 -10.92 -1.78 5.47
CA THR A 29 -10.52 -0.50 4.87
C THR A 29 -11.63 0.55 4.96
N LYS A 30 -12.90 0.12 4.90
CA LYS A 30 -14.06 1.02 5.07
C LYS A 30 -14.17 1.52 6.50
N GLU A 31 -14.04 0.63 7.47
CA GLU A 31 -14.05 0.95 8.90
C GLU A 31 -12.92 1.93 9.24
N LEU A 32 -11.68 1.61 8.86
CA LEU A 32 -10.55 2.52 9.07
C LEU A 32 -10.76 3.88 8.38
N THR A 33 -11.31 3.90 7.15
CA THR A 33 -11.60 5.15 6.44
C THR A 33 -12.61 6.01 7.20
N LYS A 34 -13.64 5.38 7.77
CA LYS A 34 -14.63 6.06 8.59
C LYS A 34 -14.00 6.60 9.87
N ASP A 35 -13.28 5.77 10.61
CA ASP A 35 -12.64 6.17 11.87
C ASP A 35 -11.66 7.33 11.67
N LEU A 36 -10.84 7.28 10.62
CA LEU A 36 -9.93 8.37 10.27
C LEU A 36 -10.68 9.67 9.97
N LYS A 37 -11.79 9.62 9.23
CA LYS A 37 -12.58 10.80 8.91
C LYS A 37 -13.32 11.38 10.11
N ASP A 38 -13.79 10.52 11.01
CA ASP A 38 -14.46 10.92 12.24
C ASP A 38 -13.46 11.57 13.22
N LEU A 39 -12.23 11.04 13.31
CA LEU A 39 -11.16 11.57 14.16
C LEU A 39 -10.50 12.83 13.57
N PHE A 40 -10.34 12.90 12.24
CA PHE A 40 -9.63 13.96 11.55
C PHE A 40 -10.52 14.58 10.45
N PRO A 41 -11.36 15.58 10.80
CA PRO A 41 -12.31 16.17 9.87
C PRO A 41 -11.70 16.85 8.62
N SER A 42 -10.38 17.11 8.64
CA SER A 42 -9.65 17.61 7.47
C SER A 42 -9.34 16.54 6.42
N ILE A 43 -9.52 15.26 6.71
CA ILE A 43 -9.34 14.19 5.73
C ILE A 43 -10.51 14.21 4.74
N GLU A 44 -10.21 14.58 3.49
CA GLU A 44 -11.19 14.58 2.41
C GLU A 44 -11.35 13.17 1.83
N ARG A 45 -10.23 12.46 1.68
CA ARG A 45 -10.17 11.17 1.02
C ARG A 45 -9.15 10.24 1.67
N VAL A 46 -9.54 8.98 1.82
CA VAL A 46 -8.65 7.86 2.10
C VAL A 46 -8.84 6.85 0.98
N GLN A 47 -7.75 6.39 0.37
CA GLN A 47 -7.79 5.44 -0.73
C GLN A 47 -6.77 4.33 -0.49
N PHE A 48 -7.23 3.08 -0.61
CA PHE A 48 -6.38 1.91 -0.61
C PHE A 48 -6.22 1.36 -2.02
N THR A 49 -4.98 1.16 -2.44
CA THR A 49 -4.67 0.52 -3.73
C THR A 49 -3.60 -0.53 -3.55
N PHE A 50 -3.69 -1.59 -4.35
CA PHE A 50 -2.74 -2.68 -4.36
C PHE A 50 -2.06 -2.77 -5.72
N THR A 51 -0.74 -2.69 -5.72
CA THR A 51 0.11 -2.91 -6.89
C THR A 51 1.17 -3.89 -6.46
N ARG A 52 1.15 -5.10 -7.01
CA ARG A 52 1.95 -6.22 -6.52
C ARG A 52 3.42 -5.85 -6.33
N PRO A 53 4.05 -6.20 -5.19
CA PRO A 53 3.49 -6.90 -4.02
C PRO A 53 3.01 -5.96 -2.89
N ASN A 54 2.72 -4.69 -3.18
CA ASN A 54 2.58 -3.63 -2.19
C ASN A 54 1.15 -3.11 -2.04
N LEU A 55 0.81 -2.69 -0.83
CA LEU A 55 -0.40 -1.93 -0.51
C LEU A 55 -0.03 -0.45 -0.31
N PHE A 56 -0.89 0.44 -0.81
CA PHE A 56 -0.75 1.89 -0.66
C PHE A 56 -2.01 2.43 -0.01
N CYS A 57 -1.84 3.13 1.10
CA CYS A 57 -2.84 3.98 1.74
C CYS A 57 -2.50 5.44 1.43
N ARG A 58 -3.35 6.08 0.64
CA ARG A 58 -3.24 7.51 0.33
C ARG A 58 -4.30 8.27 1.10
N ILE A 59 -3.87 9.30 1.82
CA ILE A 59 -4.74 10.23 2.53
C ILE A 59 -4.55 11.61 1.92
N ASP A 60 -5.64 12.22 1.46
CA ASP A 60 -5.64 13.61 1.01
C ASP A 60 -6.38 14.46 2.05
N MET A 61 -5.76 15.56 2.46
CA MET A 61 -6.23 16.46 3.50
C MET A 61 -6.51 17.86 2.96
N SER A 62 -7.53 18.52 3.48
CA SER A 62 -7.93 19.88 3.09
C SER A 62 -7.02 20.97 3.63
N LYS A 63 -6.24 20.65 4.68
CA LYS A 63 -5.28 21.55 5.34
C LYS A 63 -4.05 20.76 5.75
N LYS A 64 -2.91 21.47 5.86
CA LYS A 64 -1.67 20.89 6.37
C LYS A 64 -1.85 20.35 7.79
N PRO A 65 -1.57 19.05 8.05
CA PRO A 65 -1.69 18.49 9.39
C PRO A 65 -0.58 18.99 10.31
N SER A 66 -0.88 19.10 11.61
CA SER A 66 0.13 19.28 12.64
C SER A 66 0.98 18.02 12.81
N LYS A 67 2.09 18.14 13.54
CA LYS A 67 2.93 16.97 13.86
C LYS A 67 2.17 15.93 14.69
N GLU A 68 1.33 16.39 15.61
CA GLU A 68 0.50 15.54 16.47
C GLU A 68 -0.59 14.84 15.66
N GLU A 69 -1.21 15.53 14.70
CA GLU A 69 -2.16 14.92 13.76
C GLU A 69 -1.48 13.83 12.91
N LEU A 70 -0.29 14.10 12.36
CA LEU A 70 0.49 13.11 11.59
C LEU A 70 0.83 11.87 12.41
N GLU A 71 1.31 12.06 13.64
CA GLU A 71 1.64 10.96 14.55
C GLU A 71 0.38 10.15 14.92
N SER A 72 -0.76 10.80 15.10
CA SER A 72 -2.02 10.13 15.43
C SER A 72 -2.57 9.35 14.23
N ILE A 73 -2.54 9.93 13.03
CA ILE A 73 -2.88 9.22 11.79
C ILE A 73 -1.97 7.99 11.62
N ARG A 74 -0.65 8.15 11.78
CA ARG A 74 0.29 7.03 11.67
C ARG A 74 -0.04 5.91 12.66
N LYS A 75 -0.40 6.24 13.90
CA LYS A 75 -0.81 5.24 14.91
C LYS A 75 -2.06 4.46 14.52
N GLU A 76 -3.05 5.10 13.91
CA GLU A 76 -4.25 4.36 13.44
C GLU A 76 -3.90 3.43 12.28
N ILE A 77 -3.04 3.87 11.35
CA ILE A 77 -2.53 3.00 10.28
C ILE A 77 -1.66 1.86 10.84
N GLU A 78 -0.83 2.11 11.85
CA GLU A 78 -0.04 1.10 12.56
C GLU A 78 -0.94 0.01 13.18
N LYS A 79 -2.00 0.40 13.89
CA LYS A 79 -2.98 -0.54 14.48
C LYS A 79 -3.69 -1.36 13.42
N PHE A 80 -4.02 -0.77 12.28
CA PHE A 80 -4.65 -1.45 11.16
C PHE A 80 -3.73 -2.47 10.48
N SER A 81 -2.42 -2.20 10.44
CA SER A 81 -1.43 -2.93 9.63
C SER A 81 -0.95 -4.24 10.26
N THR A 82 -1.87 -5.02 10.83
CA THR A 82 -1.54 -6.34 11.36
C THR A 82 -1.36 -7.37 10.26
N ILE A 83 -0.60 -8.44 10.55
CA ILE A 83 -0.40 -9.56 9.63
C ILE A 83 -1.75 -10.14 9.18
N ASP A 84 -2.68 -10.36 10.11
CA ASP A 84 -3.99 -10.94 9.81
C ASP A 84 -4.82 -10.05 8.88
N ASN A 85 -4.83 -8.74 9.13
CA ASN A 85 -5.61 -7.81 8.32
C ASN A 85 -5.00 -7.66 6.91
N LEU A 86 -3.67 -7.53 6.81
CA LEU A 86 -2.99 -7.46 5.51
C LEU A 86 -3.10 -8.77 4.72
N ASN A 87 -3.13 -9.92 5.39
CA ASN A 87 -3.40 -11.21 4.75
C ASN A 87 -4.85 -11.32 4.24
N LYS A 88 -5.84 -10.75 4.96
CA LYS A 88 -7.22 -10.64 4.46
C LYS A 88 -7.28 -9.78 3.19
N ILE A 89 -6.58 -8.66 3.17
CA ILE A 89 -6.49 -7.79 2.00
C ILE A 89 -5.84 -8.52 0.82
N ALA A 90 -4.70 -9.19 1.04
CA ALA A 90 -4.02 -10.00 0.02
C ALA A 90 -5.00 -10.98 -0.66
N ARG A 91 -5.76 -11.73 0.15
CA ARG A 91 -6.79 -12.65 -0.37
C ARG A 91 -7.88 -11.94 -1.17
N SER A 92 -8.33 -10.77 -0.73
CA SER A 92 -9.37 -10.00 -1.44
C SER A 92 -8.97 -9.58 -2.86
N VAL A 93 -7.67 -9.31 -3.07
CA VAL A 93 -7.10 -8.98 -4.39
C VAL A 93 -6.49 -10.19 -5.11
N LYS A 94 -6.81 -11.41 -4.64
CA LYS A 94 -6.29 -12.68 -5.17
C LYS A 94 -4.76 -12.73 -5.20
N TRP A 95 -4.11 -12.05 -4.26
CA TRP A 95 -2.69 -12.16 -3.98
C TRP A 95 -2.49 -13.34 -3.02
N GLY A 96 -1.75 -14.36 -3.47
CA GLY A 96 -1.55 -15.62 -2.74
C GLY A 96 -0.35 -15.61 -1.79
N LEU A 97 0.27 -14.46 -1.58
CA LEU A 97 1.46 -14.26 -0.72
C LEU A 97 1.21 -13.10 0.24
N GLU A 98 2.14 -12.86 1.15
CA GLU A 98 2.14 -11.69 2.01
C GLU A 98 2.34 -10.40 1.20
N ILE A 99 1.75 -9.32 1.68
CA ILE A 99 2.00 -7.98 1.15
C ILE A 99 3.42 -7.59 1.56
N SER A 100 4.29 -7.25 0.62
CA SER A 100 5.69 -6.96 1.00
C SER A 100 5.79 -5.68 1.80
N ASN A 101 5.10 -4.62 1.37
CA ASN A 101 5.08 -3.33 2.04
C ASN A 101 3.68 -2.75 2.09
N ILE A 102 3.38 -2.06 3.20
CA ILE A 102 2.32 -1.06 3.24
C ILE A 102 2.96 0.32 3.21
N TYR A 103 2.50 1.17 2.30
CA TYR A 103 2.91 2.57 2.18
C TYR A 103 1.79 3.48 2.67
N LEU A 104 2.15 4.54 3.38
CA LEU A 104 1.27 5.61 3.81
C LEU A 104 1.76 6.92 3.21
N ASP A 105 0.94 7.52 2.36
CA ASP A 105 1.20 8.81 1.73
C ASP A 105 0.11 9.81 2.17
N ILE A 106 0.51 10.91 2.81
CA ILE A 106 -0.39 11.97 3.27
C ILE A 106 -0.05 13.24 2.49
N ASN A 107 -1.04 13.77 1.79
CA ASN A 107 -0.90 14.93 0.89
C ASN A 107 -1.89 16.03 1.28
N THR A 108 -1.49 17.28 1.11
CA THR A 108 -2.35 18.45 1.37
C THR A 108 -2.51 19.33 0.14
N ASP A 109 -1.70 19.08 -0.88
CA ASP A 109 -1.80 19.68 -2.19
C ASP A 109 -2.85 18.97 -3.04
N LYS A 110 -3.62 19.76 -3.80
CA LYS A 110 -4.47 19.23 -4.88
C LYS A 110 -3.63 18.70 -6.04
N ASP A 111 -2.33 19.02 -6.07
CA ASP A 111 -1.40 18.48 -7.05
C ASP A 111 -1.00 17.06 -6.63
N LYS A 112 -1.29 16.06 -7.44
CA LYS A 112 -0.99 14.66 -7.09
C LYS A 112 0.50 14.32 -7.21
N LYS A 113 1.35 15.31 -7.49
CA LYS A 113 2.75 15.11 -7.86
C LYS A 113 3.73 15.20 -6.69
N THR A 114 3.40 15.87 -5.58
CA THR A 114 4.29 15.93 -4.42
C THR A 114 3.72 15.14 -3.25
N ILE A 115 4.52 14.22 -2.70
CA ILE A 115 4.13 13.46 -1.51
C ILE A 115 4.74 14.16 -0.30
N GLU A 116 3.92 14.85 0.49
CA GLU A 116 4.43 15.68 1.58
C GLU A 116 4.95 14.85 2.76
N HIS A 117 4.21 13.80 3.11
CA HIS A 117 4.55 12.91 4.20
C HIS A 117 4.39 11.46 3.76
N ALA A 118 5.50 10.74 3.71
CA ALA A 118 5.55 9.35 3.26
C ALA A 118 6.16 8.44 4.34
N TYR A 119 5.50 7.32 4.59
CA TYR A 119 5.95 6.27 5.50
C TYR A 119 5.74 4.89 4.90
N TYR A 120 6.43 3.89 5.44
CA TYR A 120 6.17 2.50 5.09
C TYR A 120 6.52 1.54 6.22
N ALA A 121 5.89 0.37 6.17
CA ALA A 121 6.26 -0.80 6.96
C ALA A 121 6.32 -2.03 6.05
N ARG A 122 7.12 -3.03 6.44
CA ARG A 122 7.41 -4.20 5.61
C ARG A 122 7.16 -5.51 6.33
N TYR A 123 6.84 -6.56 5.58
CA TYR A 123 6.69 -7.91 6.14
C TYR A 123 8.06 -8.59 6.33
N PHE A 124 8.84 -8.69 5.26
CA PHE A 124 10.21 -9.22 5.27
C PHE A 124 11.23 -8.07 5.37
N LYS A 125 12.34 -8.30 6.07
CA LYS A 125 13.46 -7.34 6.19
C LYS A 125 14.32 -7.34 4.94
N THR A 126 14.49 -8.49 4.32
CA THR A 126 15.25 -8.68 3.09
C THR A 126 14.33 -8.82 1.88
N SER A 127 14.91 -8.83 0.68
CA SER A 127 14.19 -9.10 -0.56
C SER A 127 13.85 -10.59 -0.76
N ASP A 128 14.41 -11.49 0.06
CA ASP A 128 14.11 -12.91 -0.01
C ASP A 128 12.77 -13.20 0.69
N ALA A 129 11.71 -13.26 -0.12
CA ALA A 129 10.36 -13.57 0.35
C ALA A 129 10.12 -15.08 0.56
N SER A 130 11.14 -15.92 0.37
CA SER A 130 11.08 -17.36 0.71
C SER A 130 11.70 -17.68 2.07
N ASP A 131 12.48 -16.73 2.64
CA ASP A 131 13.05 -16.86 3.98
C ASP A 131 12.04 -16.44 5.05
N HIS A 132 11.30 -17.42 5.57
CA HIS A 132 10.37 -17.25 6.69
C HIS A 132 11.04 -17.39 8.07
N SER A 133 12.37 -17.22 8.17
CA SER A 133 13.05 -17.18 9.46
C SER A 133 12.53 -16.01 10.31
N GLU A 134 12.48 -16.21 11.63
CA GLU A 134 12.10 -15.13 12.57
C GLU A 134 13.01 -13.90 12.43
N THR A 135 14.26 -14.10 12.01
CA THR A 135 15.22 -13.03 11.78
C THR A 135 14.85 -12.15 10.58
N ASN A 136 14.23 -12.72 9.54
CA ASN A 136 13.81 -11.99 8.35
C ASN A 136 12.41 -11.39 8.48
N ILE A 137 11.58 -11.88 9.41
CA ILE A 137 10.22 -11.36 9.60
C ILE A 137 10.25 -10.08 10.46
N GLU A 138 9.72 -8.99 9.92
CA GLU A 138 9.42 -7.76 10.66
C GLU A 138 7.92 -7.62 10.95
N GLY A 139 7.07 -8.16 10.07
CA GLY A 139 5.63 -8.27 10.28
C GLY A 139 4.95 -6.91 10.46
N TYR A 140 5.42 -5.89 9.74
CA TYR A 140 4.91 -4.52 9.74
C TYR A 140 5.02 -3.76 11.08
N ARG A 141 5.84 -4.27 12.01
CA ARG A 141 5.96 -3.70 13.37
C ARG A 141 6.73 -2.39 13.43
N ILE A 142 7.57 -2.10 12.44
CA ILE A 142 8.41 -0.91 12.40
C ILE A 142 7.99 -0.05 11.20
N TRP A 143 7.80 1.24 11.47
CA TRP A 143 7.45 2.23 10.44
C TRP A 143 8.62 3.15 10.17
N TYR A 144 8.96 3.28 8.90
CA TYR A 144 10.06 4.09 8.42
C TYR A 144 9.51 5.31 7.70
N LYS A 145 10.14 6.47 7.91
CA LYS A 145 9.91 7.62 7.04
C LYS A 145 10.56 7.34 5.68
N ARG A 146 9.81 7.54 4.60
CA ARG A 146 10.34 7.49 3.23
C ARG A 146 10.79 8.90 2.86
N THR A 147 12.09 9.14 2.84
CA THR A 147 12.65 10.37 2.26
C THR A 147 12.67 10.22 0.75
N GLU A 148 12.11 11.18 0.01
CA GLU A 148 12.26 11.27 -1.44
C GLU A 148 13.77 11.16 -1.79
N LYS A 149 14.10 10.32 -2.79
CA LYS A 149 15.41 10.30 -3.43
C LYS A 149 15.30 11.04 -4.75
#